data_AF-A0A0U5CBY9-F1
#
_entry.id   AF-A0A0U5CBY9-F1
#
_cell.length_a   1.000
_cell.length_b   1.000
_cell.length_c   1.000
_cell.angle_alpha   90.00
_cell.angle_beta   90.00
_cell.angle_gamma   90.00
#
_symmetry.space_group_name_H-M   'P 1'
#
loop_
_entity.id
_entity.type
_entity.pdbx_description
1 polymer ?
#
loop_
_entity_poly.entity_id
_entity_poly.type
_entity_poly.pdbx_seq_one_letter_code
_entity_poly.pdbx_strand_id
1 'polypeptide(L)'
;MEEGWDFDAAPAKFKQVQPFLLGLFAVSGTGWLINYITTIRTAFRDRTPGVSLIALSNNLAWELVFAILHPPPLPIATIIVRSWLLVDIFVIYTTVQFARGGTPGNAGAGNSNAHPPPALLSRSLPLFVLAGILGFASGHWVLSVHLGPLRAFYWSGMLCLVTMSGTALHLLVQRGHTRGASYGMW
;
A
#
# COMPACT_ATOMS: atom_id res chain seq x y z
N MET A 1 12.41 9.59 -24.22
CA MET A 1 13.19 8.35 -24.14
C MET A 1 12.47 7.41 -23.18
N GLU A 2 11.58 6.58 -23.73
CA GLU A 2 10.76 5.58 -23.04
C GLU A 2 11.52 4.26 -22.89
N GLU A 3 12.64 4.26 -22.17
CA GLU A 3 13.68 3.21 -22.34
C GLU A 3 13.42 1.84 -21.68
N GLY A 4 12.31 1.58 -20.98
CA GLY A 4 12.18 0.28 -20.28
C GLY A 4 10.83 -0.41 -20.31
N TRP A 5 9.89 0.08 -21.11
CA TRP A 5 8.67 -0.66 -21.42
C TRP A 5 8.40 -0.77 -22.93
N ASP A 6 9.31 -0.27 -23.77
CA ASP A 6 9.32 -0.57 -25.20
C ASP A 6 9.92 -1.98 -25.40
N PHE A 7 9.03 -2.96 -25.37
CA PHE A 7 9.41 -4.36 -25.56
C PHE A 7 9.76 -4.70 -27.00
N ASP A 8 9.30 -3.88 -27.96
CA ASP A 8 9.55 -4.11 -29.37
C ASP A 8 10.97 -3.70 -29.75
N ALA A 9 11.49 -2.62 -29.14
CA ALA A 9 12.89 -2.20 -29.25
C ALA A 9 13.87 -3.00 -28.38
N ALA A 10 13.39 -3.91 -27.52
CA ALA A 10 14.26 -4.63 -26.60
C ALA A 10 15.22 -5.61 -27.31
N PRO A 11 16.45 -5.81 -26.79
CA PRO A 11 17.41 -6.77 -27.37
C PRO A 11 16.84 -8.19 -27.45
N ALA A 12 17.24 -8.97 -28.46
CA ALA A 12 16.74 -10.33 -28.66
C ALA A 12 16.92 -11.24 -27.42
N LYS A 13 18.02 -11.06 -26.67
CA LYS A 13 18.26 -11.77 -25.40
C LYS A 13 17.21 -11.42 -24.32
N PHE A 14 16.72 -10.18 -24.29
CA PHE A 14 15.67 -9.75 -23.36
C PHE A 14 14.32 -10.34 -23.75
N LYS A 15 13.99 -10.38 -25.05
CA LYS A 15 12.75 -10.97 -25.55
C LYS A 15 12.58 -12.45 -25.16
N GLN A 16 13.68 -13.19 -25.03
CA GLN A 16 13.64 -14.59 -24.57
C GLN A 16 13.16 -14.75 -23.12
N VAL A 17 13.50 -13.80 -22.24
CA VAL A 17 13.13 -13.85 -20.81
C VAL A 17 11.88 -13.03 -20.50
N GLN A 18 11.43 -12.18 -21.42
CA GLN A 18 10.28 -11.30 -21.23
C GLN A 18 9.00 -12.03 -20.80
N PRO A 19 8.58 -13.18 -21.37
CA PRO A 19 7.37 -13.87 -20.92
C PRO A 19 7.45 -14.30 -19.46
N PHE A 20 8.64 -14.74 -19.03
CA PHE A 20 8.89 -15.10 -17.64
C PHE A 20 8.80 -13.88 -16.71
N LEU A 21 9.41 -12.74 -17.09
CA LEU A 21 9.33 -11.50 -16.31
C LEU A 21 7.90 -10.96 -16.20
N LEU A 22 7.13 -11.02 -17.29
CA LEU A 22 5.72 -10.65 -17.29
C LEU A 22 4.89 -11.61 -16.41
N GLY A 23 5.21 -12.90 -16.43
CA GLY A 23 4.62 -13.89 -15.53
C GLY A 23 4.88 -13.56 -14.05
N LEU A 24 6.12 -13.24 -13.69
CA LEU A 24 6.48 -12.80 -12.33
C LEU A 24 5.75 -11.52 -11.93
N PHE A 25 5.68 -10.55 -12.84
CA PHE A 25 4.96 -9.30 -12.60
C PHE A 25 3.46 -9.56 -12.40
N ALA A 26 2.84 -10.45 -13.18
CA ALA A 26 1.44 -10.82 -13.02
C ALA A 26 1.17 -11.55 -11.70
N VAL A 27 2.06 -12.45 -11.28
CA VAL A 27 1.99 -13.13 -9.96
C VAL A 27 2.12 -12.14 -8.81
N SER A 28 3.04 -11.18 -8.92
CA SER A 28 3.14 -10.07 -7.97
C SER A 28 1.85 -9.23 -7.97
N GLY A 29 1.34 -8.92 -9.17
CA GLY A 29 0.03 -8.31 -9.46
C GLY A 29 -1.09 -8.89 -8.63
N THR A 30 -1.32 -10.19 -8.79
CA THR A 30 -2.40 -10.91 -8.12
C THR A 30 -2.13 -11.12 -6.63
N GLY A 31 -0.88 -11.33 -6.23
CA GLY A 31 -0.48 -11.44 -4.82
C GLY A 31 -0.87 -10.20 -4.01
N TRP A 32 -0.58 -9.00 -4.52
CA TRP A 32 -0.97 -7.75 -3.85
C TRP A 32 -2.48 -7.57 -3.74
N LEU A 33 -3.26 -7.97 -4.76
CA LEU A 33 -4.72 -7.93 -4.70
C LEU A 33 -5.27 -8.90 -3.62
N ILE A 34 -4.71 -10.11 -3.54
CA ILE A 34 -5.07 -11.07 -2.49
C ILE A 34 -4.74 -10.51 -1.11
N ASN A 35 -3.59 -9.86 -0.97
CA ASN A 35 -3.19 -9.19 0.27
C ASN A 35 -4.21 -8.10 0.66
N TYR A 36 -4.58 -7.20 -0.25
CA TYR A 36 -5.54 -6.14 0.07
C TYR A 36 -6.91 -6.70 0.48
N ILE A 37 -7.41 -7.70 -0.24
CA ILE A 37 -8.67 -8.37 0.09
C ILE A 37 -8.57 -9.04 1.47
N THR A 38 -7.48 -9.72 1.75
CA THR A 38 -7.26 -10.38 3.05
C THR A 38 -7.14 -9.37 4.18
N THR A 39 -6.46 -8.25 3.94
CA THR A 39 -6.34 -7.14 4.89
C THR A 39 -7.71 -6.57 5.25
N ILE A 40 -8.55 -6.30 4.24
CA ILE A 40 -9.94 -5.84 4.43
C ILE A 40 -10.72 -6.87 5.26
N ARG A 41 -10.66 -8.15 4.90
CA ARG A 41 -11.37 -9.23 5.61
C ARG A 41 -10.92 -9.36 7.06
N THR A 42 -9.60 -9.32 7.32
CA THR A 42 -9.03 -9.39 8.66
C THR A 42 -9.44 -8.17 9.49
N ALA A 43 -9.45 -6.97 8.91
CA ALA A 43 -9.88 -5.75 9.59
C ALA A 43 -11.35 -5.84 10.05
N PHE A 44 -12.25 -6.35 9.20
CA PHE A 44 -13.65 -6.59 9.55
C PHE A 44 -13.84 -7.70 10.60
N ARG A 45 -13.05 -8.78 10.50
CA ARG A 45 -13.09 -9.91 11.43
C ARG A 45 -12.61 -9.50 12.83
N ASP A 46 -11.45 -8.86 12.91
CA ASP A 46 -10.78 -8.57 14.18
C ASP A 46 -11.18 -7.21 14.79
N ARG A 47 -11.92 -6.40 14.01
CA ARG A 47 -12.34 -5.04 14.35
C ARG A 47 -11.16 -4.19 14.84
N THR A 48 -10.01 -4.36 14.18
CA THR A 48 -8.72 -3.77 14.55
C THR A 48 -7.94 -3.52 13.27
N PRO A 49 -7.33 -2.33 13.10
CA PRO A 49 -6.48 -2.05 11.95
C PRO A 49 -5.24 -2.95 11.97
N GLY A 50 -5.03 -3.71 10.89
CA GLY A 50 -3.88 -4.61 10.73
C GLY A 50 -2.63 -3.97 10.16
N VAL A 51 -2.79 -2.80 9.53
CA VAL A 51 -1.73 -2.12 8.76
C VAL A 51 -1.60 -0.68 9.25
N SER A 52 -0.38 -0.15 9.16
CA SER A 52 -0.09 1.23 9.53
C SER A 52 -0.68 2.21 8.53
N LEU A 53 -1.34 3.26 9.03
CA LEU A 53 -1.85 4.36 8.20
C LEU A 53 -0.74 5.12 7.47
N ILE A 54 0.48 5.17 8.01
CA ILE A 54 1.63 5.78 7.33
C ILE A 54 2.01 4.96 6.10
N ALA A 55 2.08 3.63 6.27
CA ALA A 55 2.42 2.72 5.17
C ALA A 55 1.34 2.73 4.08
N LEU A 56 0.06 2.70 4.46
CA LEU A 56 -1.03 2.81 3.50
C LEU A 56 -1.05 4.17 2.80
N SER A 57 -0.79 5.26 3.52
CA SER A 57 -0.73 6.60 2.89
C SER A 57 0.39 6.68 1.84
N ASN A 58 1.55 6.10 2.14
CA ASN A 58 2.67 6.01 1.21
C ASN A 58 2.32 5.11 0.00
N ASN A 59 1.69 3.96 0.25
CA ASN A 59 1.31 3.01 -0.78
C ASN A 59 0.26 3.57 -1.75
N LEU A 60 -0.84 4.13 -1.22
CA LEU A 60 -1.87 4.75 -2.04
C LEU A 60 -1.34 5.96 -2.82
N ALA A 61 -0.43 6.73 -2.21
CA ALA A 61 0.23 7.84 -2.90
C ALA A 61 1.05 7.36 -4.11
N TRP A 62 1.79 6.27 -3.94
CA TRP A 62 2.51 5.62 -5.03
C TRP A 62 1.57 5.15 -6.14
N GLU A 63 0.50 4.44 -5.77
CA GLU A 63 -0.51 3.96 -6.72
C GLU A 63 -1.20 5.13 -7.44
N LEU A 64 -1.49 6.24 -6.76
CA LEU A 64 -2.10 7.41 -7.39
C LEU A 64 -1.18 8.03 -8.44
N VAL A 65 0.11 8.22 -8.10
CA VAL A 65 1.09 8.78 -9.05
C VAL A 65 1.25 7.86 -10.26
N PHE A 66 1.41 6.55 -10.05
CA PHE A 66 1.72 5.65 -11.16
C PHE A 66 0.50 5.00 -11.83
N ALA A 67 -0.71 5.08 -11.28
CA ALA A 67 -1.92 4.63 -11.97
C ALA A 67 -2.55 5.72 -12.85
N ILE A 68 -2.42 6.98 -12.42
CA ILE A 68 -3.13 8.12 -13.00
C ILE A 68 -2.17 9.07 -13.71
N LEU A 69 -1.11 9.49 -13.03
CA LEU A 69 -0.25 10.58 -13.51
C LEU A 69 0.86 10.07 -14.45
N HIS A 70 1.41 8.90 -14.13
CA HIS A 70 2.46 8.24 -14.90
C HIS A 70 2.14 6.74 -15.10
N PRO A 71 1.03 6.41 -15.80
CA PRO A 71 0.66 5.03 -16.08
C PRO A 71 1.77 4.28 -16.81
N PRO A 72 2.07 3.01 -16.43
CA PRO A 72 2.96 2.18 -17.22
C PRO A 72 2.43 2.04 -18.65
N PRO A 73 3.27 2.21 -19.68
CA PRO A 73 2.81 2.14 -21.06
C PRO A 73 2.35 0.73 -21.47
N LEU A 74 2.75 -0.32 -20.74
CA LEU A 74 2.23 -1.67 -20.92
C LEU A 74 0.78 -1.78 -20.39
N PRO A 75 -0.21 -2.17 -21.22
CA PRO A 75 -1.62 -2.19 -20.81
C PRO A 75 -1.91 -3.07 -19.60
N ILE A 76 -1.32 -4.28 -19.53
CA ILE A 76 -1.52 -5.19 -18.40
C ILE A 76 -0.98 -4.59 -17.08
N ALA A 77 0.15 -3.88 -17.13
CA ALA A 77 0.71 -3.22 -15.96
C ALA A 77 -0.17 -2.06 -15.50
N THR A 78 -0.68 -1.25 -16.44
CA THR A 78 -1.67 -0.21 -16.13
C THR A 78 -2.93 -0.77 -15.48
N ILE A 79 -3.48 -1.89 -15.98
CA ILE A 79 -4.67 -2.52 -15.40
C ILE A 79 -4.39 -3.00 -13.98
N ILE A 80 -3.24 -3.63 -13.74
CA ILE A 80 -2.85 -4.13 -12.42
C ILE A 80 -2.73 -2.97 -11.42
N VAL A 81 -1.97 -1.92 -11.75
CA VAL A 81 -1.71 -0.80 -10.83
C VAL A 81 -3.00 -0.01 -10.56
N ARG A 82 -3.90 0.13 -11.54
CA ARG A 82 -5.23 0.74 -11.31
C ARG A 82 -6.14 -0.13 -10.45
N SER A 83 -6.07 -1.45 -10.61
CA SER A 83 -6.83 -2.38 -9.76
C SER A 83 -6.32 -2.32 -8.32
N TRP A 84 -5.01 -2.20 -8.12
CA TRP A 84 -4.42 -1.95 -6.82
C TRP A 84 -4.95 -0.66 -6.20
N LEU A 85 -4.86 0.47 -6.92
CA LEU A 85 -5.40 1.77 -6.47
C LEU A 85 -6.85 1.67 -6.02
N LEU A 86 -7.70 1.03 -6.83
CA LEU A 86 -9.12 0.88 -6.52
C LEU A 86 -9.32 0.15 -5.19
N VAL A 87 -8.62 -0.97 -4.98
CA VAL A 87 -8.80 -1.82 -3.81
C VAL A 87 -8.12 -1.20 -2.57
N ASP A 88 -6.97 -0.53 -2.71
CA ASP A 88 -6.26 0.09 -1.58
C ASP A 88 -7.04 1.28 -0.98
N ILE A 89 -7.87 1.98 -1.77
CA ILE A 89 -8.84 2.95 -1.23
C ILE A 89 -9.75 2.29 -0.18
N PHE A 90 -10.19 1.06 -0.41
CA PHE A 90 -10.99 0.31 0.56
C PHE A 90 -10.17 -0.18 1.76
N VAL A 91 -8.89 -0.51 1.57
CA VAL A 91 -7.97 -0.84 2.67
C VAL A 91 -7.79 0.36 3.60
N ILE A 92 -7.54 1.56 3.05
CA ILE A 92 -7.45 2.79 3.84
C ILE A 92 -8.77 3.11 4.52
N TYR A 93 -9.89 3.03 3.80
CA TYR A 93 -11.22 3.29 4.37
C TYR A 93 -11.48 2.39 5.59
N THR A 94 -11.29 1.08 5.45
CA THR A 94 -11.51 0.12 6.54
C THR A 94 -10.54 0.34 7.70
N THR A 95 -9.27 0.63 7.41
CA THR A 95 -8.26 0.92 8.43
C THR A 95 -8.62 2.17 9.22
N VAL A 96 -9.00 3.27 8.55
CA VAL A 96 -9.44 4.52 9.20
C VAL A 96 -10.73 4.30 9.99
N GLN A 97 -11.69 3.55 9.47
CA GLN A 97 -12.93 3.22 10.17
C GLN A 97 -12.64 2.53 11.52
N PHE A 98 -11.82 1.47 11.53
CA PHE A 98 -11.49 0.73 12.74
C PHE A 98 -10.46 1.43 13.64
N ALA A 99 -9.67 2.36 13.11
CA ALA A 99 -8.80 3.21 13.92
C ALA A 99 -9.57 4.32 14.66
N ARG A 100 -10.64 4.88 14.05
CA ARG A 100 -11.47 5.94 14.64
C ARG A 100 -12.51 5.39 15.61
N GLY A 101 -13.16 4.30 15.23
CA GLY A 101 -14.12 3.61 16.08
C GLY A 101 -13.37 2.77 17.09
N GLY A 102 -12.86 3.40 18.16
CA GLY A 102 -12.28 2.67 19.29
C GLY A 102 -13.22 1.54 19.68
N THR A 103 -12.81 0.31 19.38
CA THR A 103 -13.70 -0.84 19.47
C THR A 103 -14.17 -1.00 20.92
N PRO A 104 -15.49 -1.12 21.20
CA PRO A 104 -16.03 -1.47 22.53
C PRO A 104 -15.71 -2.92 22.96
N GLY A 105 -14.46 -3.34 22.75
CA GLY A 105 -13.92 -4.68 22.96
C GLY A 105 -12.38 -4.73 22.92
N ASN A 106 -11.70 -3.58 22.77
CA ASN A 106 -10.24 -3.48 22.92
C ASN A 106 -9.78 -3.30 24.37
N ALA A 107 -10.66 -3.54 25.35
CA ALA A 107 -10.25 -3.83 26.73
C ALA A 107 -9.51 -5.18 26.86
N GLY A 108 -9.46 -6.01 25.79
CA GLY A 108 -8.85 -7.35 25.80
C GLY A 108 -7.50 -7.50 25.10
N ALA A 109 -6.87 -6.41 24.66
CA ALA A 109 -5.55 -6.43 24.03
C ALA A 109 -4.55 -5.66 24.90
N GLY A 110 -4.08 -6.32 25.96
CA GLY A 110 -2.90 -5.91 26.75
C GLY A 110 -3.03 -4.73 27.72
N ASN A 111 -4.04 -3.86 27.58
CA ASN A 111 -4.31 -2.84 28.60
C ASN A 111 -5.80 -2.48 28.64
N SER A 112 -6.51 -3.06 29.61
CA SER A 112 -7.88 -2.70 29.98
C SER A 112 -8.06 -1.24 30.42
N ASN A 113 -6.97 -0.46 30.52
CA ASN A 113 -6.95 0.97 30.81
C ASN A 113 -6.65 1.85 29.58
N ALA A 114 -6.69 1.32 28.35
CA ALA A 114 -6.51 2.13 27.16
C ALA A 114 -7.66 3.13 27.01
N HIS A 115 -7.42 4.38 27.42
CA HIS A 115 -8.37 5.47 27.18
C HIS A 115 -8.71 5.55 25.69
N PRO A 116 -9.99 5.67 25.32
CA PRO A 116 -10.35 5.91 23.93
C PRO A 116 -9.56 7.12 23.42
N PRO A 117 -9.04 7.09 22.18
CA PRO A 117 -8.31 8.21 21.64
C PRO A 117 -9.18 9.48 21.77
N PRO A 118 -8.59 10.64 22.15
CA PRO A 118 -9.34 11.87 22.31
C PRO A 118 -10.22 12.12 21.08
N ALA A 119 -11.47 12.54 21.27
CA ALA A 119 -12.44 12.71 20.17
C ALA A 119 -11.93 13.64 19.05
N LEU A 120 -11.03 14.57 19.37
CA LEU A 120 -10.34 15.43 18.41
C LEU A 120 -9.38 14.64 17.50
N LEU A 121 -8.65 13.66 18.05
CA LEU A 121 -7.75 12.80 17.29
C LEU A 121 -8.53 11.90 16.32
N SER A 122 -9.63 11.30 16.77
CA SER A 122 -10.47 10.45 15.92
C SER A 122 -11.22 11.25 14.84
N ARG A 123 -11.52 12.53 15.08
CA ARG A 123 -12.12 13.43 14.08
C ARG A 123 -11.11 13.92 13.05
N SER A 124 -9.88 14.24 13.47
CA SER A 124 -8.83 14.77 12.60
C SER A 124 -8.04 13.69 11.86
N LEU A 125 -8.17 12.41 12.23
CA LEU A 125 -7.44 11.31 11.62
C LEU A 125 -7.54 11.26 10.08
N PRO A 126 -8.72 11.40 9.44
CA PRO A 126 -8.80 11.41 7.98
C PRO A 126 -8.01 12.57 7.34
N LEU A 127 -7.89 13.72 8.02
CA LEU A 127 -7.10 14.86 7.53
C LEU A 127 -5.61 14.54 7.60
N PHE A 128 -5.14 13.88 8.66
CA PHE A 128 -3.75 13.42 8.73
C PHE A 128 -3.42 12.37 7.66
N VAL A 129 -4.35 11.45 7.40
CA VAL A 129 -4.21 10.47 6.30
C VAL A 129 -4.16 11.18 4.95
N LEU A 130 -5.07 12.12 4.70
CA LEU A 130 -5.06 12.90 3.47
C LEU A 130 -3.76 13.70 3.30
N ALA A 131 -3.30 14.39 4.35
CA ALA A 131 -2.04 15.11 4.35
C ALA A 131 -0.84 14.18 4.10
N GLY A 132 -0.86 12.97 4.69
CA GLY A 132 0.13 11.93 4.45
C GLY A 132 0.16 11.49 2.99
N ILE A 133 -1.01 11.18 2.41
CA ILE A 133 -1.14 10.79 0.99
C ILE A 133 -0.60 11.91 0.09
N LEU A 134 -0.99 13.17 0.32
CA LEU A 134 -0.52 14.30 -0.48
C LEU A 134 0.98 14.52 -0.34
N GLY A 135 1.52 14.40 0.88
CA GLY A 135 2.95 14.50 1.14
C GLY A 135 3.75 13.44 0.39
N PHE A 136 3.38 12.16 0.54
CA PHE A 136 4.04 11.07 -0.18
C PHE A 136 3.85 11.17 -1.70
N ALA A 137 2.66 11.57 -2.18
CA ALA A 137 2.38 11.70 -3.60
C ALA A 137 3.26 12.78 -4.24
N SER A 138 3.47 13.89 -3.53
CA SER A 138 4.41 14.92 -3.97
C SER A 138 5.85 14.39 -4.07
N GLY A 139 6.28 13.57 -3.11
CA GLY A 139 7.60 12.93 -3.12
C GLY A 139 7.79 11.96 -4.29
N HIS A 140 6.80 11.08 -4.52
CA HIS A 140 6.82 10.14 -5.65
C HIS A 140 6.79 10.85 -7.01
N TRP A 141 6.00 11.92 -7.13
CA TRP A 141 5.99 12.77 -8.32
C TRP A 141 7.34 13.45 -8.55
N VAL A 142 7.93 14.06 -7.51
CA VAL A 142 9.25 14.68 -7.65
C VAL A 142 10.29 13.64 -8.08
N LEU A 143 10.20 12.42 -7.54
CA LEU A 143 11.07 11.32 -7.95
C LEU A 143 10.86 10.91 -9.43
N SER A 144 9.61 10.91 -9.92
CA SER A 144 9.32 10.61 -11.34
C SER A 144 9.90 11.66 -12.29
N VAL A 145 9.88 12.92 -11.88
CA VAL A 145 10.49 14.02 -12.64
C VAL A 145 12.02 13.87 -12.70
N HIS A 146 12.67 13.49 -11.59
CA HIS A 146 14.13 13.41 -11.53
C HIS A 146 14.73 12.12 -12.09
N LEU A 147 14.13 10.96 -11.81
CA LEU A 147 14.67 9.65 -12.22
C LEU A 147 14.04 9.13 -13.52
N GLY A 148 13.00 9.80 -14.00
CA GLY A 148 12.12 9.29 -15.04
C GLY A 148 11.02 8.39 -14.46
N PRO A 149 9.81 8.37 -15.06
CA PRO A 149 8.65 7.66 -14.55
C PRO A 149 8.90 6.18 -14.22
N LEU A 150 9.62 5.49 -15.10
CA LEU A 150 9.86 4.06 -14.93
C LEU A 150 10.77 3.71 -13.75
N ARG A 151 11.90 4.42 -13.62
CA ARG A 151 12.82 4.17 -12.50
C ARG A 151 12.15 4.56 -11.19
N ALA A 152 11.42 5.68 -11.20
CA ALA A 152 10.67 6.13 -10.04
C ALA A 152 9.55 5.15 -9.64
N PHE A 153 8.89 4.48 -10.58
CA PHE A 153 7.91 3.42 -10.30
C PHE A 153 8.52 2.34 -9.41
N TYR A 154 9.65 1.75 -9.84
CA TYR A 154 10.30 0.67 -9.09
C TYR A 154 10.95 1.16 -7.79
N TRP A 155 11.71 2.27 -7.80
CA TRP A 155 12.37 2.78 -6.61
C TRP A 155 11.38 3.24 -5.54
N SER A 156 10.29 3.88 -5.96
CA SER A 156 9.23 4.24 -5.02
C SER A 156 8.48 3.02 -4.51
N GLY A 157 8.24 1.99 -5.32
CA GLY A 157 7.65 0.74 -4.86
C GLY A 157 8.50 0.08 -3.77
N MET A 158 9.82 0.14 -3.90
CA MET A 158 10.75 -0.36 -2.87
C MET A 158 10.66 0.48 -1.59
N LEU A 159 10.49 1.80 -1.70
CA LEU A 159 10.24 2.67 -0.54
C LEU A 159 8.93 2.30 0.18
N CYS A 160 7.87 2.01 -0.58
CA CYS A 160 6.60 1.51 -0.03
C CYS A 160 6.80 0.20 0.72
N LEU A 161 7.53 -0.75 0.14
CA LEU A 161 7.83 -2.04 0.77
C LEU A 161 8.59 -1.88 2.09
N VAL A 162 9.67 -1.08 2.10
CA VAL A 162 10.45 -0.81 3.33
C VAL A 162 9.58 -0.16 4.41
N THR A 163 8.73 0.79 4.02
CA THR A 163 7.81 1.46 4.94
C THR A 163 6.77 0.48 5.51
N MET A 164 6.20 -0.39 4.68
CA MET A 164 5.27 -1.43 5.09
C MET A 164 5.93 -2.41 6.08
N SER A 165 7.10 -2.96 5.74
CA SER A 165 7.81 -3.89 6.62
C SER A 165 8.21 -3.24 7.95
N GLY A 166 8.76 -2.03 7.91
CA GLY A 166 9.19 -1.32 9.12
C GLY A 166 8.03 -0.99 10.05
N THR A 167 6.91 -0.51 9.50
CA THR A 167 5.73 -0.15 10.30
C THR A 167 4.97 -1.37 10.81
N ALA A 168 4.95 -2.48 10.07
CA ALA A 168 4.36 -3.72 10.57
C ALA A 168 5.18 -4.34 11.71
N LEU A 169 6.51 -4.35 11.58
CA LEU A 169 7.37 -4.76 12.69
C LEU A 169 7.15 -3.87 13.92
N HIS A 170 7.07 -2.55 13.72
CA HIS A 170 6.76 -1.62 14.80
C HIS A 170 5.41 -1.94 15.46
N LEU A 171 4.35 -2.17 14.68
CA LEU A 171 3.03 -2.55 15.23
C LEU A 171 3.07 -3.86 16.00
N LEU A 172 3.84 -4.85 15.53
CA LEU A 172 3.99 -6.14 16.23
C LEU A 172 4.70 -5.96 17.58
N VAL A 173 5.79 -5.21 17.60
CA VAL A 173 6.56 -4.90 18.82
C VAL A 173 5.72 -4.07 19.81
N GLN A 174 5.01 -3.06 19.32
CA GLN A 174 4.20 -2.17 20.16
C GLN A 174 3.00 -2.90 20.78
N ARG A 175 2.34 -3.79 20.02
CA ARG A 175 1.13 -4.50 20.48
C ARG A 175 1.45 -5.72 21.33
N GLY A 176 2.60 -6.36 21.13
CA GLY A 176 2.95 -7.61 21.80
C GLY A 176 2.07 -8.81 21.41
N HIS A 177 1.27 -8.71 20.34
CA HIS A 177 0.38 -9.75 19.85
C HIS A 177 0.11 -9.61 18.35
N THR A 178 -0.37 -10.68 17.70
CA THR A 178 -0.62 -10.73 16.25
C THR A 178 -2.05 -10.38 15.83
N ARG A 179 -2.93 -9.95 16.75
CA ARG A 179 -4.31 -9.54 16.40
C ARG A 179 -4.33 -8.42 15.36
N GLY A 180 -5.15 -8.58 14.33
CA GLY A 180 -5.18 -7.69 13.16
C GLY A 180 -4.16 -8.06 12.07
N ALA A 181 -3.22 -8.97 12.33
CA ALA A 181 -2.32 -9.53 11.33
C ALA A 181 -2.79 -10.95 10.91
N SER A 182 -2.37 -11.38 9.72
CA SER A 182 -2.62 -12.73 9.21
C SER A 182 -1.51 -13.14 8.26
N TYR A 183 -1.19 -14.43 8.18
CA TYR A 183 -0.27 -14.94 7.16
C TYR A 183 -0.73 -14.61 5.73
N GLY A 184 -2.03 -14.51 5.47
CA GLY A 184 -2.51 -14.12 4.14
C GLY A 184 -2.34 -12.63 3.80
N MET A 185 -1.85 -11.82 4.74
CA MET A 185 -1.46 -10.42 4.52
C MET A 185 0.05 -10.27 4.22
N TRP A 186 0.80 -11.37 4.26
CA TRP A 186 2.28 -11.38 4.18
C TRP A 186 2.77 -12.29 3.06
#